data_AF-A0A1Q6DI73-F1
#
_entry.id   AF-A0A1Q6DI73-F1
#
_cell.length_a   1.000
_cell.length_b   1.000
_cell.length_c   1.000
_cell.angle_alpha   90.00
_cell.angle_beta   90.00
_cell.angle_gamma   90.00
#
_symmetry.space_group_name_H-M   'P 1'
#
loop_
_entity.id
_entity.type
_entity.pdbx_description
1 polymer ?
#
loop_
_entity_poly.entity_id
_entity_poly.type
_entity_poly.pdbx_seq_one_letter_code
_entity_poly.pdbx_strand_id
1 'polypeptide(L)'
;MSPHFGMMDETKMSREDALLLRTKLHLRCGVRRMRENKASSGLATLYDALLSAMRWYILVNLRHEVGAEDEKIENERYVFSLLRRHGMLDGSLDLQLLEEVVDKALMEEDVSRDQERILAQLQAFLYRLGVLPFDESELPDEDPSTF
;
A
#
# COMPACT_ATOMS: atom_id res chain seq x y z
N MET A 1 -5.31 -9.15 12.30
CA MET A 1 -4.99 -10.25 11.35
C MET A 1 -4.79 -9.61 9.98
N SER A 2 -3.80 -10.02 9.18
CA SER A 2 -3.57 -9.39 7.87
C SER A 2 -4.79 -9.60 6.93
N PRO A 3 -5.16 -8.62 6.08
CA PRO A 3 -6.24 -8.77 5.08
C PRO A 3 -6.08 -9.96 4.14
N HIS A 4 -4.86 -10.49 4.03
CA HIS A 4 -4.49 -11.58 3.13
C HIS A 4 -4.05 -12.86 3.88
N PHE A 5 -4.48 -13.05 5.13
CA PHE A 5 -4.07 -14.22 5.92
C PHE A 5 -4.40 -15.52 5.16
N GLY A 6 -3.38 -16.34 4.86
CA GLY A 6 -3.52 -17.57 4.08
C GLY A 6 -3.45 -17.42 2.56
N MET A 7 -3.39 -16.20 2.01
CA MET A 7 -3.36 -15.94 0.55
C MET A 7 -1.94 -15.76 -0.02
N MET A 8 -0.92 -15.77 0.83
CA MET A 8 0.48 -15.61 0.46
C MET A 8 1.37 -16.45 1.37
N ASP A 9 2.40 -17.06 0.80
CA ASP A 9 3.50 -17.70 1.54
C ASP A 9 4.80 -16.94 1.27
N GLU A 10 5.08 -15.93 2.09
CA GLU A 10 6.26 -15.07 1.97
C GLU A 10 7.58 -15.86 2.06
N THR A 11 7.57 -17.04 2.69
CA THR A 11 8.78 -17.88 2.82
C THR A 11 9.19 -18.54 1.51
N LYS A 12 8.29 -18.57 0.51
CA LYS A 12 8.51 -19.17 -0.80
C LYS A 12 8.63 -18.15 -1.93
N MET A 13 8.69 -16.86 -1.60
CA MET A 13 8.71 -15.77 -2.57
C MET A 13 10.00 -14.98 -2.46
N SER A 14 10.42 -14.37 -3.57
CA SER A 14 11.37 -13.26 -3.46
C SER A 14 10.68 -12.13 -2.69
N ARG A 15 11.48 -11.30 -2.01
CA ARG A 15 10.94 -10.15 -1.27
C ARG A 15 10.22 -9.17 -2.20
N GLU A 16 10.72 -9.02 -3.43
CA GLU A 16 10.10 -8.17 -4.45
C GLU A 16 8.71 -8.70 -4.83
N ASP A 17 8.59 -10.00 -5.12
CA ASP A 17 7.32 -10.62 -5.48
C ASP A 17 6.33 -10.58 -4.31
N ALA A 18 6.81 -10.79 -3.08
CA ALA A 18 6.00 -10.72 -1.87
C ALA A 18 5.43 -9.32 -1.66
N LEU A 19 6.24 -8.27 -1.79
CA LEU A 19 5.76 -6.90 -1.64
C LEU A 19 4.77 -6.52 -2.75
N LEU A 20 5.04 -6.90 -4.00
CA LEU A 20 4.13 -6.61 -5.10
C LEU A 20 2.78 -7.30 -4.93
N LEU A 21 2.78 -8.60 -4.63
CA LEU A 21 1.54 -9.34 -4.42
C LEU A 21 0.78 -8.82 -3.18
N ARG A 22 1.48 -8.43 -2.11
CA ARG A 22 0.88 -7.81 -0.92
C ARG A 22 0.20 -6.50 -1.27
N THR A 23 0.85 -5.63 -2.04
CA THR A 23 0.24 -4.39 -2.52
C THR A 23 -1.03 -4.65 -3.29
N LYS A 24 -1.01 -5.59 -4.25
CA LYS A 24 -2.20 -5.89 -5.08
C LYS A 24 -3.36 -6.44 -4.23
N LEU A 25 -3.07 -7.39 -3.34
CA LEU A 25 -4.06 -7.95 -2.42
C LEU A 25 -4.63 -6.90 -1.47
N HIS A 26 -3.78 -6.08 -0.85
CA HIS A 26 -4.24 -5.00 0.02
C HIS A 26 -5.03 -3.93 -0.73
N LEU A 27 -4.67 -3.60 -1.97
CA LEU A 27 -5.46 -2.65 -2.75
C LEU A 27 -6.88 -3.18 -2.99
N ARG A 28 -7.02 -4.44 -3.44
CA ARG A 28 -8.33 -5.06 -3.68
C ARG A 28 -9.15 -5.14 -2.39
N CYS A 29 -8.58 -5.70 -1.32
CA CYS A 29 -9.22 -5.80 -0.01
C CYS A 29 -9.60 -4.42 0.56
N GLY A 30 -8.71 -3.45 0.46
CA GLY A 30 -8.90 -2.09 0.95
C GLY A 30 -10.06 -1.40 0.25
N VAL A 31 -10.08 -1.42 -1.10
CA VAL A 31 -11.17 -0.87 -1.91
C VAL A 31 -12.50 -1.54 -1.59
N ARG A 32 -12.53 -2.89 -1.47
CA ARG A 32 -13.73 -3.63 -1.07
C ARG A 32 -14.27 -3.17 0.28
N ARG A 33 -13.40 -3.07 1.30
CA ARG A 33 -13.78 -2.63 2.67
C ARG A 33 -14.32 -1.22 2.71
N MET A 34 -13.78 -0.31 1.90
CA MET A 34 -14.33 1.05 1.77
C MET A 34 -15.78 1.02 1.26
N ARG A 35 -16.11 0.14 0.31
CA ARG A 35 -17.48 -0.03 -0.22
C ARG A 35 -18.44 -0.68 0.78
N GLU A 36 -17.92 -1.47 1.72
CA GLU A 36 -18.70 -2.15 2.77
C GLU A 36 -18.91 -1.28 4.03
N ASN A 37 -18.65 0.03 3.97
CA ASN A 37 -18.67 0.95 5.11
C ASN A 37 -17.69 0.58 6.24
N LYS A 38 -16.66 -0.23 5.96
CA LYS A 38 -15.59 -0.59 6.91
C LYS A 38 -14.40 0.38 6.80
N ALA A 39 -14.67 1.68 6.84
CA ALA A 39 -13.73 2.75 6.48
C ALA A 39 -12.38 2.67 7.19
N SER A 40 -12.38 2.49 8.52
CA SER A 40 -11.17 2.33 9.33
C SER A 40 -10.25 1.23 8.81
N SER A 41 -10.80 0.02 8.66
CA SER A 41 -10.05 -1.13 8.15
C SER A 41 -9.65 -0.97 6.69
N GLY A 42 -10.48 -0.33 5.87
CA GLY A 42 -10.20 -0.08 4.45
C GLY A 42 -9.03 0.88 4.27
N LEU A 43 -9.04 2.02 4.97
CA LEU A 43 -7.99 3.03 4.91
C LEU A 43 -6.65 2.51 5.45
N ALA A 44 -6.66 1.82 6.59
CA ALA A 44 -5.44 1.20 7.12
C ALA A 44 -4.85 0.17 6.12
N THR A 45 -5.71 -0.63 5.49
CA THR A 45 -5.27 -1.61 4.49
C THR A 45 -4.69 -0.94 3.24
N LEU A 46 -5.30 0.15 2.78
CA LEU A 46 -4.81 0.93 1.65
C LEU A 46 -3.46 1.60 1.97
N TYR A 47 -3.27 2.09 3.20
CA TYR A 47 -1.99 2.62 3.65
C TYR A 47 -0.90 1.54 3.65
N ASP A 48 -1.20 0.34 4.14
CA ASP A 48 -0.28 -0.80 4.06
C ASP A 48 0.04 -1.18 2.60
N ALA A 49 -0.94 -1.09 1.69
CA ALA A 49 -0.73 -1.33 0.25
C ALA A 49 0.28 -0.33 -0.32
N LEU A 50 0.12 0.96 0.02
CA LEU A 50 0.98 2.05 -0.40
C LEU A 50 2.42 1.86 0.09
N LEU A 51 2.60 1.57 1.39
CA LEU A 51 3.93 1.33 1.96
C LEU A 51 4.62 0.13 1.30
N SER A 52 3.87 -0.95 1.06
CA SER A 52 4.39 -2.13 0.37
C SER A 52 4.81 -1.80 -1.06
N ALA A 53 4.05 -0.95 -1.76
CA ALA A 53 4.33 -0.53 -3.13
C ALA A 53 5.61 0.32 -3.20
N MET A 54 5.78 1.23 -2.25
CA MET A 54 6.97 2.07 -2.13
C MET A 54 8.23 1.23 -1.90
N ARG A 55 8.15 0.25 -0.98
CA ARG A 55 9.25 -0.69 -0.71
C ARG A 55 9.58 -1.54 -1.93
N TRP A 56 8.55 -2.06 -2.61
CA TRP A 56 8.72 -2.80 -3.87
C TRP A 56 9.43 -1.96 -4.94
N TYR A 57 8.97 -0.72 -5.14
CA TYR A 57 9.58 0.18 -6.13
C TYR A 57 11.06 0.41 -5.84
N ILE A 58 11.42 0.61 -4.57
CA ILE A 58 12.82 0.76 -4.14
C ILE A 58 13.62 -0.50 -4.48
N LEU A 59 13.13 -1.70 -4.18
CA LEU A 59 13.87 -2.94 -4.45
C LEU A 59 14.09 -3.19 -5.93
N VAL A 60 13.10 -2.89 -6.77
CA VAL A 60 13.18 -3.15 -8.21
C VAL A 60 13.97 -2.06 -8.95
N ASN A 61 13.87 -0.80 -8.55
CA ASN A 61 14.40 0.33 -9.32
C ASN A 61 15.58 1.05 -8.64
N LEU A 62 15.65 1.02 -7.30
CA LEU A 62 16.61 1.79 -6.50
C LEU A 62 17.46 0.89 -5.60
N ARG A 63 17.60 -0.40 -5.93
CA ARG A 63 18.34 -1.39 -5.12
C ARG A 63 19.75 -0.92 -4.74
N HIS A 64 20.42 -0.23 -5.65
CA HIS A 64 21.77 0.30 -5.46
C HIS A 64 21.86 1.38 -4.37
N GLU A 65 20.77 2.08 -4.04
CA GLU A 65 20.72 3.10 -2.98
C GLU A 65 20.57 2.49 -1.58
N VAL A 66 20.02 1.26 -1.49
CA VAL A 66 19.81 0.54 -0.22
C VAL A 66 21.08 -0.18 0.24
N GLY A 67 21.91 -0.60 -0.72
CA GLY A 67 23.11 -1.39 -0.46
C GLY A 67 22.78 -2.85 -0.15
N ALA A 68 23.60 -3.51 0.67
CA ALA A 68 23.40 -4.92 1.04
C ALA A 68 22.38 -5.13 2.18
N GLU A 69 21.91 -4.05 2.82
CA GLU A 69 21.06 -4.09 4.01
C GLU A 69 19.62 -3.73 3.66
N ASP A 70 18.87 -4.73 3.19
CA ASP A 70 17.44 -4.56 2.90
C ASP A 70 16.59 -4.33 4.16
N GLU A 71 17.15 -4.33 5.37
CA GLU A 71 16.42 -3.96 6.60
C GLU A 71 16.06 -2.47 6.62
N LYS A 72 16.82 -1.62 5.92
CA LYS A 72 16.57 -0.16 5.88
C LYS A 72 15.22 0.19 5.29
N ILE A 73 14.72 -0.60 4.34
CA ILE A 73 13.42 -0.34 3.69
C ILE A 73 12.22 -0.69 4.60
N GLU A 74 12.44 -1.32 5.76
CA GLU A 74 11.38 -1.44 6.77
C GLU A 74 11.14 -0.11 7.49
N ASN A 75 12.14 0.78 7.53
CA ASN A 75 12.01 2.11 8.11
C ASN A 75 11.29 3.06 7.14
N GLU A 76 10.05 3.42 7.46
CA GLU A 76 9.20 4.31 6.65
C GLU A 76 9.83 5.68 6.39
N ARG A 77 10.50 6.27 7.39
CA ARG A 77 11.18 7.56 7.22
C ARG A 77 12.29 7.48 6.18
N TYR A 78 13.02 6.36 6.16
CA TYR A 78 14.04 6.11 5.15
C TYR A 78 13.40 5.94 3.76
N VAL A 79 12.34 5.14 3.65
CA VAL A 79 11.57 4.95 2.39
C VAL A 79 11.09 6.27 1.83
N PHE A 80 10.42 7.11 2.64
CA PHE A 80 9.92 8.41 2.19
C PHE A 80 11.05 9.36 1.80
N SER A 81 12.13 9.39 2.57
CA SER A 81 13.31 10.20 2.25
C SER A 81 13.92 9.80 0.90
N LEU A 82 14.11 8.49 0.68
CA LEU A 82 14.66 7.97 -0.57
C LEU A 82 13.76 8.33 -1.75
N LEU A 83 12.45 8.06 -1.67
CA LEU A 83 11.53 8.36 -2.76
C LEU A 83 11.39 9.86 -3.05
N ARG A 84 11.49 10.74 -2.04
CA ARG A 84 11.56 12.20 -2.24
C ARG A 84 12.83 12.60 -2.99
N ARG A 85 13.99 12.05 -2.63
CA ARG A 85 15.27 12.33 -3.32
C ARG A 85 15.24 11.93 -4.79
N HIS A 86 14.53 10.85 -5.12
CA HIS A 86 14.34 10.40 -6.51
C HIS A 86 13.11 11.02 -7.19
N GLY A 87 12.50 12.04 -6.59
CA GLY A 87 11.39 12.79 -7.17
C GLY A 87 10.08 12.02 -7.29
N MET A 88 9.98 10.81 -6.72
CA MET A 88 8.74 10.01 -6.74
C MET A 88 7.68 10.62 -5.85
N LEU A 89 8.07 11.16 -4.71
CA LEU A 89 7.19 11.93 -3.81
C LEU A 89 7.38 13.43 -4.07
N ASP A 90 6.75 13.93 -5.13
CA ASP A 90 6.83 15.33 -5.60
C ASP A 90 5.68 16.24 -5.10
N GLY A 91 4.84 15.73 -4.20
CA GLY A 91 3.66 16.45 -3.71
C GLY A 91 2.35 16.11 -4.44
N SER A 92 2.39 15.27 -5.48
CA SER A 92 1.17 14.72 -6.10
C SER A 92 0.39 13.76 -5.18
N LEU A 93 1.09 13.17 -4.20
CA LEU A 93 0.51 12.40 -3.10
C LEU A 93 0.69 13.18 -1.80
N ASP A 94 -0.44 13.64 -1.23
CA ASP A 94 -0.50 14.29 0.07
C ASP A 94 -0.42 13.25 1.19
N LEU A 95 0.82 12.84 1.51
CA LEU A 95 1.09 11.84 2.55
C LEU A 95 0.60 12.29 3.93
N GLN A 96 0.70 13.57 4.24
CA GLN A 96 0.26 14.09 5.52
C GLN A 96 -1.26 13.96 5.66
N LEU A 97 -2.02 14.36 4.63
CA LEU A 97 -3.47 14.16 4.63
C LEU A 97 -3.84 12.68 4.74
N LEU A 98 -3.12 11.80 4.04
CA LEU A 98 -3.37 10.37 4.11
C LEU A 98 -3.17 9.83 5.53
N GLU A 99 -2.05 10.14 6.17
CA GLU A 99 -1.75 9.75 7.56
C GLU A 99 -2.83 10.27 8.51
N GLU A 100 -3.20 11.56 8.40
CA GLU A 100 -4.25 12.17 9.21
C GLU A 100 -5.63 11.50 9.02
N VAL A 101 -5.99 11.14 7.79
CA VAL A 101 -7.26 10.47 7.47
C VAL A 101 -7.27 9.04 8.00
N VAL A 102 -6.15 8.32 7.92
CA VAL A 102 -6.02 6.98 8.50
C VAL A 102 -6.17 7.05 10.02
N ASP A 103 -5.49 7.99 10.69
CA ASP A 103 -5.57 8.17 12.13
C ASP A 103 -6.99 8.49 12.60
N LYS A 104 -7.68 9.43 11.92
CA LYS A 104 -9.08 9.75 12.19
C LYS A 104 -9.99 8.53 12.04
N ALA A 105 -9.79 7.75 10.98
CA ALA A 105 -10.60 6.56 10.74
C ALA A 105 -10.34 5.48 11.81
N LEU A 106 -9.12 5.36 12.34
CA LEU A 106 -8.79 4.48 13.47
C LEU A 106 -9.43 4.95 14.78
N MET A 107 -9.68 6.26 14.93
CA MET A 107 -10.42 6.85 16.04
C MET A 107 -11.95 6.85 15.83
N GLU A 108 -12.46 6.14 14.81
CA GLU A 108 -13.87 6.06 14.43
C GLU A 108 -14.50 7.43 14.07
N GLU A 109 -13.69 8.40 13.65
CA GLU A 109 -14.18 9.70 13.17
C GLU A 109 -14.73 9.61 11.73
N ASP A 110 -15.62 10.54 11.38
CA ASP A 110 -16.16 10.64 10.02
C ASP A 110 -15.11 11.19 9.06
N VAL A 111 -14.68 10.34 8.13
CA VAL A 111 -13.70 10.64 7.09
C VAL A 111 -14.31 10.63 5.68
N SER A 112 -15.63 10.51 5.56
CA SER A 112 -16.35 10.32 4.27
C SER A 112 -15.96 11.34 3.19
N ARG A 113 -15.71 12.59 3.59
CA ARG A 113 -15.32 13.69 2.68
C ARG A 113 -13.94 13.50 2.04
N ASP A 114 -13.03 12.82 2.73
CA ASP A 114 -11.64 12.68 2.29
C ASP A 114 -11.39 11.35 1.57
N GLN A 115 -12.28 10.35 1.71
CA GLN A 115 -12.10 9.01 1.17
C GLN A 115 -11.86 8.98 -0.34
N GLU A 116 -12.72 9.62 -1.13
CA GLU A 116 -12.61 9.63 -2.59
C GLU A 116 -11.32 10.33 -3.05
N ARG A 117 -10.99 11.46 -2.40
CA ARG A 117 -9.77 12.23 -2.69
C ARG A 117 -8.51 11.41 -2.39
N ILE A 118 -8.49 10.71 -1.25
CA ILE A 118 -7.37 9.85 -0.86
C ILE A 118 -7.23 8.67 -1.82
N LEU A 119 -8.33 8.00 -2.14
CA LEU A 119 -8.30 6.86 -3.05
C LEU A 119 -7.78 7.24 -4.44
N ALA A 120 -8.22 8.39 -4.98
CA ALA A 120 -7.76 8.89 -6.26
C ALA A 120 -6.24 9.19 -6.26
N GLN A 121 -5.73 9.84 -5.21
CA GLN A 121 -4.30 10.12 -5.08
C GLN A 121 -3.48 8.83 -4.96
N LEU A 122 -3.94 7.87 -4.15
CA LEU A 122 -3.28 6.57 -3.98
C LEU A 122 -3.24 5.80 -5.31
N GLN A 123 -4.35 5.72 -6.03
CA GLN A 123 -4.38 5.05 -7.35
C GLN A 123 -3.43 5.71 -8.34
N ALA A 124 -3.46 7.05 -8.46
CA ALA A 124 -2.56 7.78 -9.34
C ALA A 124 -1.09 7.52 -9.00
N PHE A 125 -0.75 7.47 -7.72
CA PHE A 125 0.59 7.15 -7.28
C PHE A 125 0.97 5.69 -7.57
N LEU A 126 0.06 4.72 -7.39
CA LEU A 126 0.31 3.32 -7.73
C LEU A 126 0.49 3.08 -9.25
N TYR A 127 -0.20 3.85 -10.10
CA TYR A 127 0.07 3.88 -11.55
C TYR A 127 1.50 4.36 -11.82
N ARG A 128 1.91 5.44 -11.16
CA ARG A 128 3.25 6.01 -11.31
C ARG A 128 4.36 5.06 -10.83
N LEU A 129 4.10 4.28 -9.78
CA LEU A 129 5.03 3.25 -9.32
C LEU A 129 5.09 2.05 -10.29
N GLY A 130 4.12 1.88 -11.19
CA GLY A 130 4.02 0.72 -12.07
C GLY A 130 3.35 -0.50 -11.45
N VAL A 131 2.61 -0.31 -10.34
CA VAL A 131 1.79 -1.37 -9.72
C VAL A 131 0.47 -1.54 -10.45
N LEU A 132 -0.14 -0.41 -10.83
CA LEU A 132 -1.38 -0.38 -11.61
C LEU A 132 -1.08 -0.12 -13.10
N PRO A 133 -1.89 -0.68 -14.01
CA PRO A 133 -2.99 -1.63 -13.75
C PRO A 133 -2.48 -3.06 -13.47
N PHE A 134 -3.32 -3.90 -12.87
CA PHE A 134 -3.10 -5.35 -12.81
C PHE A 134 -4.41 -6.10 -13.03
N ASP A 135 -4.33 -7.37 -13.42
CA ASP A 135 -5.49 -8.25 -13.57
C ASP A 135 -5.88 -8.83 -12.20
N GLU A 136 -7.07 -8.48 -11.71
CA GLU A 136 -7.59 -8.99 -10.44
C GLU A 136 -7.86 -10.50 -10.47
N SER A 137 -8.04 -11.10 -11.65
CA SER A 137 -8.25 -12.55 -11.79
C SER A 137 -6.98 -13.37 -11.62
N GLU A 138 -5.80 -12.74 -11.68
CA GLU A 138 -4.51 -13.38 -11.38
C GLU A 138 -4.21 -13.44 -9.87
N LEU A 139 -5.01 -12.74 -9.06
CA LEU A 139 -4.83 -12.74 -7.61
C LEU A 139 -5.54 -13.96 -6.98
N PRO A 140 -4.96 -14.54 -5.91
CA PRO A 140 -5.62 -15.57 -5.12
C PRO A 140 -7.03 -15.15 -4.70
N ASP A 141 -7.98 -16.08 -4.70
CA ASP A 141 -9.33 -15.81 -4.23
C ASP A 141 -9.33 -15.33 -2.78
N GLU A 142 -10.16 -14.32 -2.51
CA GLU A 142 -10.35 -13.85 -1.15
C GLU A 142 -11.23 -14.85 -0.41
N ASP A 143 -10.78 -15.34 0.75
CA ASP A 143 -11.65 -16.08 1.64
C ASP A 143 -12.71 -15.11 2.21
N PRO A 144 -14.01 -15.31 1.92
CA PRO A 144 -15.06 -14.43 2.42
C PRO A 144 -15.15 -14.37 3.95
N SER A 145 -14.56 -15.35 4.64
CA SER A 145 -14.48 -15.40 6.10
C SER A 145 -13.30 -14.60 6.68
N THR A 146 -12.36 -14.17 5.83
CA THR A 146 -11.31 -13.22 6.23
C THR A 146 -11.86 -11.78 6.19
N PHE A 147 -12.46 -11.40 7.33
CA PHE A 147 -13.06 -10.10 7.73
C PHE A 147 -14.53 -9.83 7.36
#